data_AF-A0A951VSA1-F1
#
_entry.id   AF-A0A951VSA1-F1
#
_cell.length_a   1.000
_cell.length_b   1.000
_cell.length_c   1.000
_cell.angle_alpha   90.00
_cell.angle_beta   90.00
_cell.angle_gamma   90.00
#
_symmetry.space_group_name_H-M   'P 1'
#
loop_
_entity.id
_entity.type
_entity.pdbx_description
1 polymer ?
#
loop_
_entity_poly.entity_id
_entity_poly.type
_entity_poly.pdbx_seq_one_letter_code
_entity_poly.pdbx_strand_id
1 'polypeptide(L)'
;MDRRAGQPLHRRPRKFLEGLRDELIAALVAVARHRLRLAERQPDGTTLRDHLEALEERTGRRHPLLDGPAPPAAGRHVWGWFLDLGGGPRPLSHAEIAAWAALTGNRPRDWEVRALRALDAACREDRRRTDGR
;
A
#
# COMPACT_ATOMS: atom_id res chain seq x y z
N MET A 1 -9.13 -46.43 28.19
CA MET A 1 -8.89 -46.62 26.75
C MET A 1 -9.31 -45.34 26.04
N ASP A 2 -8.41 -44.82 25.20
CA ASP A 2 -8.56 -43.72 24.22
C ASP A 2 -9.92 -43.74 23.47
N ARG A 3 -10.49 -42.68 22.90
CA ARG A 3 -9.85 -41.64 22.07
C ARG A 3 -10.87 -40.52 21.73
N ARG A 4 -10.33 -39.31 21.63
CA ARG A 4 -10.85 -38.05 21.06
C ARG A 4 -11.89 -38.18 19.93
N ALA A 5 -12.95 -37.36 19.98
CA ALA A 5 -13.75 -37.02 18.81
C ALA A 5 -14.10 -35.51 18.78
N GLY A 6 -13.35 -34.79 17.93
CA GLY A 6 -13.83 -33.71 17.08
C GLY A 6 -14.53 -32.51 17.73
N GLN A 7 -13.75 -31.56 18.27
CA GLN A 7 -14.23 -30.18 18.33
C GLN A 7 -14.35 -29.63 16.89
N PRO A 8 -15.52 -29.11 16.47
CA PRO A 8 -15.66 -28.55 15.13
C PRO A 8 -14.86 -27.25 15.05
N LEU A 9 -13.83 -27.24 14.19
CA LEU A 9 -13.09 -26.04 13.84
C LEU A 9 -14.07 -24.99 13.29
N HIS A 10 -14.23 -23.90 14.03
CA HIS A 10 -15.14 -22.80 13.73
C HIS A 10 -14.76 -22.19 12.36
N ARG A 11 -15.45 -22.61 11.31
CA ARG A 11 -15.28 -22.13 9.93
C ARG A 11 -15.85 -20.72 9.85
N ARG A 12 -15.07 -19.69 10.19
CA ARG A 12 -15.44 -18.30 9.88
C ARG A 12 -15.83 -18.22 8.40
N PRO A 13 -16.97 -17.59 8.05
CA PRO A 13 -17.46 -17.58 6.68
C PRO A 13 -16.45 -16.86 5.78
N ARG A 14 -16.02 -17.53 4.69
CA ARG A 14 -14.99 -17.02 3.76
C ARG A 14 -15.23 -15.57 3.30
N LYS A 15 -16.50 -15.20 3.10
CA LYS A 15 -16.93 -13.85 2.73
C LYS A 15 -16.51 -12.75 3.72
N PHE A 16 -16.49 -13.06 5.02
CA PHE A 16 -16.07 -12.11 6.05
C PHE A 16 -14.57 -11.78 5.94
N LEU A 17 -13.74 -12.81 5.70
CA LEU A 17 -12.30 -12.62 5.53
C LEU A 17 -11.94 -11.96 4.20
N GLU A 18 -12.75 -12.18 3.16
CA GLU A 18 -12.63 -11.47 1.88
C GLU A 18 -12.93 -9.97 2.05
N GLY A 19 -14.03 -9.61 2.72
CA GLY A 19 -14.35 -8.21 3.03
C GLY A 19 -13.25 -7.50 3.81
N LEU A 20 -12.71 -8.15 4.86
CA LEU A 20 -11.61 -7.59 5.65
C LEU A 20 -10.32 -7.39 4.82
N ARG A 21 -10.06 -8.27 3.84
CA ARG A 21 -8.91 -8.13 2.92
C ARG A 21 -9.13 -6.97 1.96
N ASP A 22 -10.33 -6.80 1.43
CA ASP A 22 -10.64 -5.69 0.54
C ASP A 22 -10.53 -4.35 1.28
N GLU A 23 -10.99 -4.26 2.53
CA GLU A 23 -10.76 -3.10 3.41
C GLU A 23 -9.28 -2.84 3.66
N LEU A 24 -8.50 -3.88 3.93
CA LEU A 24 -7.05 -3.77 4.12
C LEU A 24 -6.35 -3.26 2.86
N ILE A 25 -6.73 -3.75 1.68
CA ILE A 25 -6.22 -3.27 0.39
C ILE A 25 -6.58 -1.80 0.19
N ALA A 26 -7.82 -1.41 0.45
CA ALA A 26 -8.27 -0.03 0.35
C ALA A 26 -7.47 0.90 1.28
N ALA A 27 -7.20 0.47 2.51
CA ALA A 27 -6.39 1.22 3.46
C ALA A 27 -4.94 1.37 2.99
N LEU A 28 -4.33 0.31 2.44
CA LEU A 28 -2.99 0.41 1.84
C LEU A 28 -2.95 1.37 0.65
N VAL A 29 -3.97 1.34 -0.23
CA VAL A 29 -4.09 2.28 -1.36
C VAL A 29 -4.26 3.72 -0.87
N ALA A 30 -5.02 3.95 0.19
CA ALA A 30 -5.17 5.28 0.78
C ALA A 30 -3.83 5.84 1.29
N VAL A 31 -3.00 5.00 1.91
CA VAL A 31 -1.64 5.36 2.32
C VAL A 31 -0.76 5.69 1.11
N ALA A 32 -0.86 4.90 0.04
CA ALA A 32 -0.11 5.13 -1.19
C ALA A 32 -0.45 6.50 -1.80
N ARG A 33 -1.75 6.76 -2.00
CA ARG A 33 -2.26 8.04 -2.55
C ARG A 33 -1.85 9.23 -1.69
N HIS A 34 -1.97 9.10 -0.38
CA HIS A 34 -1.55 10.16 0.53
C HIS A 34 -0.04 10.48 0.38
N ARG A 35 0.80 9.44 0.32
CA ARG A 35 2.24 9.62 0.13
C ARG A 35 2.59 10.22 -1.23
N LEU A 36 1.88 9.84 -2.30
CA LEU A 36 2.08 10.43 -3.62
C LEU A 36 1.69 11.90 -3.65
N ARG A 37 0.56 12.25 -3.06
CA ARG A 37 0.12 13.64 -2.96
C ARG A 37 1.16 14.51 -2.27
N LEU A 38 1.77 14.01 -1.19
CA LEU A 38 2.86 14.72 -0.52
C LEU A 38 4.14 14.81 -1.35
N ALA A 39 4.38 13.85 -2.25
CA ALA A 39 5.54 13.83 -3.14
C ALA A 39 5.32 14.61 -4.45
N GLU A 40 4.11 15.11 -4.71
CA GLU A 40 3.79 15.92 -5.87
C GLU A 40 4.63 17.20 -5.89
N ARG A 41 5.23 17.50 -7.03
CA ARG A 41 6.02 18.73 -7.21
C ARG A 41 5.10 19.92 -7.40
N GLN A 42 5.47 21.02 -6.78
CA GLN A 42 4.81 22.31 -6.89
C GLN A 42 5.46 23.18 -7.98
N PRO A 43 4.83 24.30 -8.39
CA PRO A 43 5.38 25.19 -9.42
C PRO A 43 6.79 25.72 -9.12
N ASP A 44 7.19 25.75 -7.85
CA ASP A 44 8.54 26.14 -7.41
C ASP A 44 9.58 25.00 -7.46
N GLY A 45 9.16 23.80 -7.90
CA GLY A 45 10.00 22.61 -8.02
C GLY A 45 10.16 21.80 -6.74
N THR A 46 9.72 22.30 -5.58
CA THR A 46 9.73 21.58 -4.30
C THR A 46 8.52 20.63 -4.19
N THR A 47 8.53 19.67 -3.27
CA THR A 47 7.36 18.82 -3.06
C THR A 47 6.33 19.48 -2.13
N LEU A 48 5.07 19.06 -2.21
CA LEU A 48 4.04 19.49 -1.27
C LEU A 48 4.48 19.24 0.19
N ARG A 49 5.17 18.13 0.47
CA ARG A 49 5.74 17.86 1.79
C ARG A 49 6.71 18.97 2.20
N ASP A 50 7.70 19.28 1.37
CA ASP A 50 8.72 20.29 1.69
C ASP A 50 8.08 21.65 2.01
N HIS A 51 7.06 22.03 1.23
CA HIS A 51 6.32 23.27 1.46
C HIS A 51 5.60 23.29 2.83
N LEU A 52 4.95 22.18 3.18
CA LEU A 52 4.22 22.06 4.45
C LEU A 52 5.17 21.98 5.65
N GLU A 53 6.30 21.31 5.52
CA GLU A 53 7.34 21.24 6.55
C GLU A 53 7.98 22.62 6.77
N ALA A 54 8.32 23.35 5.70
CA ALA A 54 8.81 24.72 5.81
C ALA A 54 7.77 25.68 6.44
N LEU A 55 6.48 25.47 6.20
CA LEU A 55 5.41 26.23 6.87
C LEU A 55 5.35 25.91 8.37
N GLU A 56 5.48 24.63 8.75
CA GLU A 56 5.54 24.20 10.15
C GLU A 56 6.74 24.81 10.86
N GLU A 57 7.94 24.80 10.25
CA GLU A 57 9.15 25.42 10.81
C GLU A 57 8.98 26.92 11.06
N ARG A 58 8.34 27.64 10.13
CA ARG A 58 8.16 29.09 10.22
C ARG A 58 7.08 29.51 11.19
N THR A 59 6.03 28.69 11.37
CA THR A 59 4.83 29.06 12.13
C THR A 59 4.72 28.31 13.46
N GLY A 60 5.50 27.24 13.64
CA GLY A 60 5.37 26.28 14.74
C GLY A 60 4.07 25.46 14.70
N ARG A 61 3.28 25.53 13.62
CA ARG A 61 1.97 24.86 13.50
C ARG A 61 2.04 23.72 12.49
N ARG A 62 1.82 22.51 12.97
CA ARG A 62 1.77 21.31 12.13
C ARG A 62 0.53 21.27 11.24
N HIS A 63 0.73 21.06 9.95
CA HIS A 63 -0.38 20.93 9.01
C HIS A 63 -0.96 19.50 9.02
N PRO A 64 -2.30 19.30 9.12
CA PRO A 64 -2.91 17.97 9.21
C PRO A 64 -2.58 17.02 8.06
N LEU A 65 -2.25 17.56 6.88
CA LEU A 65 -1.81 16.74 5.73
C LEU A 65 -0.45 16.07 5.94
N LEU A 66 0.38 16.50 6.89
CA LEU A 66 1.62 15.79 7.23
C LEU A 66 1.34 14.53 8.06
N ASP A 67 0.17 14.43 8.69
CA ASP A 67 -0.27 13.33 9.54
C ASP A 67 -1.21 12.38 8.80
N GLY A 68 -0.73 11.88 7.67
CA GLY A 68 -1.45 10.90 6.86
C GLY A 68 -1.71 9.56 7.54
N PRO A 69 -2.55 8.72 6.92
CA PRO A 69 -2.77 7.36 7.42
C PRO A 69 -1.45 6.58 7.44
N ALA A 70 -1.24 5.82 8.53
CA ALA A 70 -0.17 4.85 8.61
C ALA A 70 -0.55 3.55 7.87
N PRO A 71 0.41 2.82 7.30
CA PRO A 71 0.15 1.47 6.79
C PRO A 71 -0.46 0.60 7.90
N PRO A 72 -1.63 -0.04 7.66
CA PRO A 72 -2.21 -0.94 8.64
C PRO A 72 -1.22 -2.05 9.01
N ALA A 73 -1.14 -2.40 10.30
CA ALA A 73 -0.18 -3.40 10.78
C ALA A 73 -0.28 -4.74 10.03
N ALA A 74 -1.51 -5.18 9.73
CA ALA A 74 -1.79 -6.41 8.99
C ALA A 74 -1.36 -6.40 7.51
N GLY A 75 -1.11 -5.21 6.94
CA GLY A 75 -0.67 -5.02 5.55
C GLY A 75 0.75 -4.48 5.43
N ARG A 76 1.47 -4.33 6.55
CA ARG A 76 2.81 -3.70 6.58
C ARG A 76 3.83 -4.47 5.75
N HIS A 77 3.77 -5.80 5.72
CA HIS A 77 4.66 -6.61 4.88
C HIS A 77 4.39 -6.41 3.39
N VAL A 78 3.11 -6.36 2.99
CA VAL A 78 2.71 -6.05 1.60
C VAL A 78 3.20 -4.66 1.19
N TRP A 79 3.08 -3.69 2.11
CA TRP A 79 3.61 -2.35 1.88
C TRP A 79 5.13 -2.36 1.67
N GLY A 80 5.88 -3.11 2.48
CA GLY A 80 7.32 -3.31 2.29
C GLY A 80 7.65 -3.90 0.92
N TRP A 81 6.98 -4.99 0.55
CA TRP A 81 7.15 -5.65 -0.75
C TRP A 81 6.84 -4.72 -1.92
N PHE A 82 5.83 -3.86 -1.79
CA PHE A 82 5.52 -2.86 -2.80
C PHE A 82 6.66 -1.85 -3.00
N LEU A 83 7.29 -1.40 -1.91
CA LEU A 83 8.46 -0.53 -1.98
C LEU A 83 9.66 -1.24 -2.63
N ASP A 84 9.87 -2.52 -2.33
CA ASP A 84 10.95 -3.32 -2.91
C ASP A 84 10.77 -3.53 -4.41
N LEU A 85 9.55 -3.83 -4.85
CA LEU A 85 9.20 -4.06 -6.25
C LEU A 85 9.33 -2.78 -7.10
N GLY A 86 9.17 -1.61 -6.47
CA GLY A 86 9.34 -0.32 -7.11
C GLY A 86 8.27 0.01 -8.15
N GLY A 87 7.87 1.28 -8.22
CA GLY A 87 6.91 1.75 -9.22
C GLY A 87 7.58 2.06 -10.55
N GLY A 88 8.14 1.05 -11.23
CA GLY A 88 8.77 1.18 -12.55
C GLY A 88 7.82 1.76 -13.63
N PRO A 89 8.28 2.09 -14.85
CA PRO A 89 7.44 2.75 -15.85
C PRO A 89 6.30 1.86 -16.41
N ARG A 90 6.38 0.54 -16.22
CA ARG A 90 5.39 -0.44 -16.71
C ARG A 90 4.58 -1.07 -15.58
N PRO A 91 3.27 -1.33 -15.77
CA PRO A 91 2.42 -1.97 -14.77
C PRO A 91 3.02 -3.24 -14.20
N LEU A 92 2.95 -3.36 -12.87
CA LEU A 92 3.45 -4.52 -12.15
C LEU A 92 2.66 -5.77 -12.56
N SER A 93 3.36 -6.66 -13.25
CA SER A 93 2.84 -7.91 -13.78
C SER A 93 2.95 -9.05 -12.78
N HIS A 94 2.15 -10.10 -12.97
CA HIS A 94 2.28 -11.32 -12.18
C HIS A 94 3.65 -11.99 -12.37
N ALA A 95 4.25 -11.86 -13.56
CA ALA A 95 5.56 -12.41 -13.86
C ALA A 95 6.67 -11.71 -13.04
N GLU A 96 6.62 -10.38 -12.93
CA GLU A 96 7.54 -9.62 -12.08
C GLU A 96 7.38 -9.97 -10.60
N ILE A 97 6.14 -10.09 -10.12
CA ILE A 97 5.86 -10.50 -8.74
C ILE A 97 6.40 -11.93 -8.49
N ALA A 98 6.19 -12.85 -9.42
CA ALA A 98 6.69 -14.22 -9.31
C ALA A 98 8.24 -14.27 -9.33
N ALA A 99 8.88 -13.49 -10.20
CA ALA A 99 10.34 -13.41 -10.29
C ALA A 99 10.93 -12.81 -9.01
N TRP A 100 10.38 -11.71 -8.52
CA TRP A 100 10.77 -11.10 -7.26
C TRP A 100 10.57 -12.06 -6.07
N ALA A 101 9.44 -12.76 -6.02
CA ALA A 101 9.15 -13.74 -4.98
C ALA A 101 10.18 -14.89 -4.99
N ALA A 102 10.57 -15.37 -6.17
CA ALA A 102 11.60 -16.39 -6.32
C ALA A 102 12.99 -15.90 -5.86
N LEU A 103 13.36 -14.66 -6.22
CA LEU A 103 14.65 -14.07 -5.86
C LEU A 103 14.78 -13.76 -4.36
N THR A 104 13.68 -13.36 -3.72
CA THR A 104 13.66 -12.93 -2.31
C THR A 104 13.23 -14.05 -1.35
N GLY A 105 12.77 -15.18 -1.87
CA GLY A 105 12.22 -16.29 -1.08
C GLY A 105 10.84 -16.01 -0.48
N ASN A 106 10.19 -14.91 -0.86
CA ASN A 106 8.85 -14.57 -0.40
C ASN A 106 7.79 -15.50 -1.04
N ARG A 107 6.70 -15.76 -0.32
CA ARG A 107 5.56 -16.55 -0.81
C ARG A 107 4.26 -15.76 -0.70
N PRO A 108 4.02 -14.78 -1.58
CA PRO A 108 2.83 -13.96 -1.54
C PRO A 108 1.57 -14.82 -1.81
N ARG A 109 0.54 -14.61 -1.01
CA ARG A 109 -0.80 -15.18 -1.16
C ARG A 109 -1.59 -14.41 -2.21
N ASP A 110 -2.64 -15.02 -2.76
CA ASP A 110 -3.48 -14.42 -3.81
C ASP A 110 -3.95 -12.99 -3.49
N TRP A 111 -4.36 -12.74 -2.24
CA TRP A 111 -4.82 -11.41 -1.82
C TRP A 111 -3.68 -10.39 -1.73
N GLU A 112 -2.46 -10.83 -1.42
CA GLU A 112 -1.26 -9.98 -1.33
C GLU A 112 -0.82 -9.60 -2.75
N VAL A 113 -0.87 -10.54 -3.70
CA VAL A 113 -0.67 -10.26 -5.12
C VAL A 113 -1.69 -9.24 -5.63
N ARG A 114 -2.98 -9.42 -5.29
CA ARG A 114 -4.03 -8.43 -5.61
C ARG A 114 -3.72 -7.07 -5.01
N ALA A 115 -3.27 -7.02 -3.75
CA ALA A 115 -2.91 -5.78 -3.06
C ALA A 115 -1.74 -5.05 -3.74
N LEU A 116 -0.66 -5.77 -4.08
CA LEU A 116 0.50 -5.22 -4.80
C LEU A 116 0.10 -4.59 -6.13
N ARG A 117 -0.76 -5.27 -6.90
CA ARG A 117 -1.27 -4.74 -8.17
C ARG A 117 -2.20 -3.54 -8.00
N ALA A 118 -3.03 -3.54 -6.96
CA ALA A 118 -3.89 -2.40 -6.63
C ALA A 118 -3.07 -1.16 -6.25
N LEU A 119 -2.01 -1.34 -5.45
CA LEU A 119 -1.06 -0.29 -5.11
C LEU A 119 -0.37 0.28 -6.35
N ASP A 120 0.17 -0.58 -7.22
CA ASP A 120 0.81 -0.17 -8.47
C ASP A 120 -0.13 0.63 -9.37
N ALA A 121 -1.36 0.16 -9.56
CA ALA A 121 -2.37 0.85 -10.37
C ALA A 121 -2.69 2.24 -9.81
N ALA A 122 -2.93 2.35 -8.50
CA ALA A 122 -3.21 3.62 -7.84
C ALA A 122 -2.03 4.61 -7.99
N CYS A 123 -0.80 4.13 -7.83
CA CYS A 123 0.39 4.96 -8.00
C CYS A 123 0.56 5.50 -9.41
N ARG A 124 0.20 4.73 -10.43
CA ARG A 124 0.30 5.17 -11.83
C ARG A 124 -0.80 6.13 -12.22
N GLU A 125 -2.02 5.88 -11.76
CA GLU A 125 -3.16 6.75 -12.04
C GLU A 125 -2.87 8.19 -11.59
N ASP A 126 -2.33 8.34 -10.37
CA ASP A 126 -2.00 9.66 -9.85
C ASP A 126 -0.81 10.31 -10.56
N ARG A 127 0.25 9.56 -10.93
CA ARG A 127 1.37 10.11 -11.73
C ARG A 127 0.94 10.60 -13.11
N ARG A 128 -0.01 9.93 -13.75
CA ARG A 128 -0.54 10.38 -15.06
C ARG A 128 -1.32 11.69 -14.93
N ARG A 129 -1.94 11.96 -13.77
CA ARG A 129 -2.61 13.25 -13.51
C ARG A 129 -1.62 14.39 -13.33
N THR A 130 -0.45 14.11 -12.75
CA THR A 130 0.58 15.13 -12.52
C THR A 130 1.38 15.45 -13.79
N ASP A 131 1.67 14.45 -14.64
CA ASP A 131 2.47 14.65 -15.86
C ASP A 131 1.69 15.30 -17.02
N GLY A 132 0.36 15.40 -16.92
CA GLY A 132 -0.53 15.96 -17.93
C GLY A 132 -0.89 17.44 -17.76
N ARG A 133 -0.18 18.17 -16.90
CA ARG A 133 -0.43 19.58 -16.54
C ARG A 133 0.79 20.44 -16.82
#